data_AF-A0A6N9VHJ9-F1
#
_entry.id   AF-A0A6N9VHJ9-F1
#
_cell.length_a   1.000
_cell.length_b   1.000
_cell.length_c   1.000
_cell.angle_alpha   90.00
_cell.angle_beta   90.00
_cell.angle_gamma   90.00
#
_symmetry.space_group_name_H-M   'P 1'
#
loop_
_entity.id
_entity.type
_entity.pdbx_description
1 polymer ?
#
loop_
_entity_poly.entity_id
_entity_poly.type
_entity_poly.pdbx_seq_one_letter_code
_entity_poly.pdbx_strand_id
1 'polypeptide(L)' 'RDLVRNSLRMRPDRIIVGEVRGGETLDMLQAMSTGHDGSLATVHANSAEDALMRLQTLGSMAEVQIPF' A
#
# COMPACT_ATOMS: atom_id res chain seq x y z
N ARG A 1 -2.55 8.45 -1.06
CA ARG A 1 -2.10 8.45 0.36
C ARG A 1 -3.24 8.78 1.31
N ASP A 2 -3.83 9.98 1.24
CA ASP A 2 -4.82 10.43 2.22
C ASP A 2 -6.10 9.58 2.27
N LEU A 3 -6.58 9.09 1.12
CA LEU A 3 -7.76 8.23 1.07
C LEU A 3 -7.54 6.89 1.79
N VAL A 4 -6.33 6.31 1.69
CA VAL A 4 -5.96 5.06 2.38
C VAL A 4 -5.92 5.30 3.89
N ARG A 5 -5.38 6.44 4.33
CA ARG A 5 -5.38 6.81 5.76
C ARG A 5 -6.78 7.09 6.28
N ASN A 6 -7.62 7.74 5.46
CA ASN A 6 -8.99 8.04 5.83
C ASN A 6 -9.83 6.76 5.94
N SER A 7 -9.65 5.80 5.03
CA SER A 7 -10.40 4.54 5.07
C SER A 7 -10.18 3.75 6.36
N LEU A 8 -8.99 3.81 6.97
CA LEU A 8 -8.70 3.19 8.27
C LEU A 8 -9.60 3.71 9.41
N ARG A 9 -10.20 4.91 9.26
CA ARG A 9 -11.13 5.49 10.24
C ARG A 9 -12.59 5.14 9.97
N MET A 10 -12.86 4.39 8.91
CA MET A 10 -14.21 4.01 8.48
C MET A 10 -14.63 2.61 8.93
N ARG A 11 -13.82 1.94 9.78
CA ARG A 11 -13.98 0.52 10.16
C ARG A 11 -14.20 -0.40 8.95
N PRO A 12 -13.31 -0.39 7.94
CA PRO A 12 -13.51 -1.22 6.76
C PRO A 12 -13.31 -2.69 7.14
N ASP A 13 -14.04 -3.62 6.52
CA ASP A 13 -13.69 -5.04 6.61
C ASP A 13 -12.58 -5.38 5.60
N ARG A 14 -12.55 -4.66 4.47
CA ARG A 14 -11.53 -4.78 3.43
C ARG A 14 -11.11 -3.45 2.83
N ILE A 15 -9.85 -3.36 2.43
CA ILE A 15 -9.31 -2.18 1.75
C ILE A 15 -8.85 -2.57 0.35
N ILE A 16 -9.48 -1.98 -0.67
CA ILE A 16 -9.14 -2.19 -2.06
C ILE A 16 -8.59 -0.90 -2.64
N VAL A 17 -7.32 -0.91 -3.05
CA VAL A 17 -6.68 0.20 -3.74
C VAL A 17 -6.58 -0.19 -5.22
N GLY A 18 -7.16 0.62 -6.12
CA GLY A 18 -7.21 0.28 -7.54
C GLY A 18 -5.83 -0.02 -8.12
N GLU A 19 -4.89 0.92 -8.02
CA GLU A 19 -3.50 0.77 -8.42
C GLU A 19 -2.60 1.61 -7.51
N VAL A 20 -1.45 1.08 -7.11
CA VAL A 20 -0.43 1.85 -6.40
C VAL A 20 0.63 2.39 -7.38
N ARG A 21 0.97 3.66 -7.22
CA ARG A 21 1.82 4.44 -8.15
C ARG A 21 2.91 5.27 -7.46
N GLY A 22 2.89 5.39 -6.14
CA GLY A 22 3.83 6.20 -5.37
C GLY A 22 3.89 5.82 -3.89
N GLY A 23 4.25 6.78 -3.04
CA GLY A 23 4.44 6.60 -1.60
C GLY A 23 3.22 6.08 -0.84
N GLU A 24 2.00 6.17 -1.41
CA GLU A 24 0.82 5.52 -0.85
C GLU A 24 0.92 4.00 -0.77
N THR A 25 1.88 3.40 -1.50
CA THR A 25 2.20 1.98 -1.40
C THR A 25 2.56 1.59 0.03
N LEU A 26 3.31 2.44 0.75
CA LEU A 26 3.65 2.15 2.15
C LEU A 26 2.40 2.21 3.05
N ASP A 27 1.55 3.22 2.89
CA ASP A 27 0.31 3.32 3.66
C ASP A 27 -0.63 2.14 3.35
N MET A 28 -0.68 1.69 2.09
CA MET A 28 -1.43 0.50 1.67
C MET A 28 -0.86 -0.76 2.35
N LEU A 29 0.46 -1.00 2.29
CA LEU A 29 1.10 -2.17 2.91
C LEU A 29 0.90 -2.19 4.44
N GLN A 30 0.96 -1.03 5.08
CA GLN A 30 0.61 -0.88 6.49
C GLN A 30 -0.86 -1.23 6.75
N ALA A 31 -1.77 -0.76 5.91
CA ALA A 31 -3.19 -1.12 5.99
C ALA A 31 -3.45 -2.62 5.77
N MET A 32 -2.69 -3.29 4.90
CA MET A 32 -2.74 -4.76 4.73
C MET A 32 -2.26 -5.50 5.98
N SER A 33 -1.26 -4.95 6.66
CA SER A 33 -0.65 -5.56 7.84
C SER A 33 -1.47 -5.32 9.12
N THR A 34 -2.49 -4.47 9.07
CA THR A 34 -3.27 -4.06 10.25
C THR A 34 -4.73 -4.49 10.12
N GLY A 35 -5.14 -5.52 10.85
CA GLY A 35 -6.50 -5.68 11.40
C GLY A 35 -7.71 -5.78 10.45
N HIS A 36 -7.54 -5.81 9.13
CA HIS A 36 -8.63 -5.98 8.16
C HIS A 36 -8.67 -7.42 7.65
N ASP A 37 -9.86 -7.97 7.44
CA ASP A 37 -10.09 -9.35 6.97
C ASP A 37 -9.57 -9.58 5.53
N GLY A 38 -9.18 -8.52 4.82
CA GLY A 38 -8.43 -8.65 3.58
C GLY A 38 -8.14 -7.32 2.89
N SER A 39 -7.09 -7.30 2.09
CA SER A 39 -6.71 -6.13 1.31
C SER A 39 -6.25 -6.55 -0.08
N LEU A 40 -6.43 -5.68 -1.07
CA LEU A 40 -6.01 -5.92 -2.45
C LEU A 40 -5.54 -4.61 -3.10
N ALA A 41 -4.50 -4.70 -3.92
CA ALA A 41 -4.23 -3.68 -4.92
C ALA A 41 -3.62 -4.26 -6.18
N THR A 42 -3.58 -3.45 -7.23
CA THR A 42 -2.81 -3.74 -8.44
C THR A 42 -1.54 -2.89 -8.50
N VAL A 43 -0.54 -3.40 -9.20
CA VAL A 43 0.69 -2.69 -9.55
C VAL A 43 1.08 -3.10 -10.97
N HIS A 44 1.51 -2.14 -11.77
CA HIS A 44 1.98 -2.41 -13.12
C HIS A 44 3.42 -2.95 -13.09
N ALA A 45 3.63 -4.18 -13.58
CA ALA A 45 4.94 -4.83 -13.66
C ALA A 45 4.95 -5.88 -14.79
N ASN A 46 6.13 -6.20 -15.32
CA ASN A 46 6.28 -7.17 -16.41
C ASN A 46 6.44 -8.62 -15.93
N SER A 47 6.67 -8.81 -14.63
CA SER A 47 6.78 -10.12 -13.99
C SER A 47 6.33 -10.03 -12.53
N ALA A 48 6.12 -11.18 -11.88
CA ALA A 48 5.81 -11.22 -10.46
C ALA A 48 6.98 -10.72 -9.59
N GLU A 49 8.22 -11.00 -10.00
CA GLU A 49 9.42 -10.51 -9.32
C GLU A 49 9.56 -8.99 -9.46
N ASP A 50 9.32 -8.46 -10.67
CA ASP A 50 9.29 -7.02 -10.92
C ASP A 50 8.24 -6.32 -10.07
N ALA A 51 7.08 -6.95 -9.86
CA ALA A 51 6.02 -6.40 -9.01
C ALA A 51 6.52 -6.21 -7.57
N LEU A 52 7.25 -7.18 -7.02
CA LEU A 52 7.84 -7.08 -5.68
C LEU A 52 8.87 -5.95 -5.59
N MET A 53 9.81 -5.89 -6.55
CA MET A 53 10.83 -4.82 -6.61
C MET A 53 10.20 -3.44 -6.76
N ARG A 54 9.11 -3.35 -7.54
CA ARG A 54 8.39 -2.10 -7.77
C ARG A 54 7.60 -1.66 -6.54
N LEU A 55 6.92 -2.59 -5.85
CA LEU A 55 6.27 -2.29 -4.56
C LEU A 55 7.27 -1.77 -3.53
N GLN A 56 8.46 -2.37 -3.45
CA GLN A 56 9.53 -1.89 -2.58
C GLN A 56 9.95 -0.46 -2.95
N THR A 57 10.22 -0.20 -4.23
CA THR A 57 10.62 1.13 -4.72
C THR A 57 9.56 2.19 -4.43
N LEU A 58 8.30 1.92 -4.77
CA LEU A 58 7.18 2.83 -4.53
C LEU A 58 6.96 3.07 -3.03
N GLY A 59 7.12 2.03 -2.20
CA GLY A 59 7.09 2.15 -0.74
C GLY A 59 8.19 3.04 -0.18
N SER A 60 9.41 2.97 -0.73
CA SER A 60 10.54 3.83 -0.34
C SER A 60 10.35 5.31 -0.71
N MET A 61 9.46 5.64 -1.65
CA MET A 61 9.10 7.02 -1.97
C MET A 61 8.18 7.67 -0.94
N ALA A 62 7.64 6.88 0.00
CA ALA A 62 6.85 7.43 1.08
C ALA A 62 7.73 8.30 1.97
N GLU A 63 7.33 9.56 2.17
CA GLU A 63 7.95 10.46 3.13
C GLU A 63 7.57 10.03 4.56
N VAL A 64 8.14 8.92 4.98
CA VAL A 64 8.07 8.39 6.34
C VAL A 64 9.50 8.30 6.81
N GLN A 65 9.80 8.95 7.94
CA GLN A 65 11.01 8.65 8.67
C GLN A 65 10.85 7.23 9.21
N ILE A 66 11.39 6.26 8.49
CA ILE A 66 11.58 4.94 9.06
C ILE A 66 12.70 5.12 10.08
N PRO A 67 12.49 4.78 11.36
CA PRO A 67 13.51 4.91 12.38
C PRO A 67 14.55 3.80 12.17
N PHE A 68 15.47 4.02 11.24
CA PHE A 68 16.74 3.33 11.14
C PHE A 68 17.84 4.34 10.86
#